data_AF-A0A2J0LMZ9-F1
#
_entry.id   AF-A0A2J0LMZ9-F1
#
_cell.length_a   1.000
_cell.length_b   1.000
_cell.length_c   1.000
_cell.angle_alpha   90.00
_cell.angle_beta   90.00
_cell.angle_gamma   90.00
#
_symmetry.space_group_name_H-M   'P 1'
#
loop_
_entity.id
_entity.type
_entity.pdbx_description
1 polymer ?
#
loop_
_entity_poly.entity_id
_entity_poly.type
_entity_poly.pdbx_seq_one_letter_code
_entity_poly.pdbx_strand_id
1 'polypeptide(L)'
;MNRTFLRNIESLCPLCLEEVKAQLFLEDGQVTISKTCIEHGSFSDVVDPDSNLYLRTISKRQKRHNPYGLVLPITTRCNLRCKWCYLPDKNIEFDAEKIKSIIDNCHHRFIVFSGGEPTLRKELPELITYVRRRYPNKFTVLLTNGLKLAEKSYVKELKDAGLQYVILSLNGFRQETHQHISNQDLTEPKKKALKNLKKFNIWTILSMTLVKGLNEEEFVKIYQYGLRNIQFIRQIRLRNVSEVGLYKKDSHIYLSDMLKLVSKATSLSIDEMCHNNLTANGLFNTGNYFVLDIFKALKKRYAHSSWGSLRFWSHCVKLMGIFNTLRMFFEPFQPKETRLMFRIEIFSWPAASNIDLSECRLFCIDHVTNEGEILPFWEALYRNDKLRLSKEDDFNDRIENFDLIGLKNL
;
A
#
# COMPACT_ATOMS: atom_id res chain seq x y z
N MET A 1 -6.03 31.26 18.55
CA MET A 1 -5.74 29.90 18.05
C MET A 1 -4.27 29.63 18.30
N ASN A 2 -3.92 28.51 18.95
CA ASN A 2 -2.53 28.15 19.23
C ASN A 2 -1.99 27.36 18.02
N ARG A 3 -1.39 28.07 17.07
CA ARG A 3 -0.69 27.48 15.93
C ARG A 3 0.79 27.38 16.27
N THR A 4 1.28 26.15 16.44
CA THR A 4 2.68 25.86 16.78
C THR A 4 3.43 25.37 15.54
N PHE A 5 4.52 26.03 15.17
CA PHE A 5 5.39 25.56 14.08
C PHE A 5 6.01 24.20 14.42
N LEU A 6 5.98 23.25 13.48
CA LEU A 6 6.57 21.92 13.63
C LEU A 6 7.90 21.80 12.88
N ARG A 7 7.90 21.96 11.56
CA ARG A 7 9.11 21.90 10.71
C ARG A 7 8.86 22.44 9.29
N ASN A 8 9.94 22.77 8.59
CA ASN A 8 9.93 23.02 7.15
C ASN A 8 10.04 21.68 6.40
N ILE A 9 9.36 21.58 5.26
CA ILE A 9 9.31 20.39 4.39
C ILE A 9 9.27 20.80 2.93
N GLU A 10 9.44 19.82 2.04
CA GLU A 10 9.09 19.96 0.63
C GLU A 10 7.72 19.31 0.39
N SER A 11 6.93 19.89 -0.49
CA SER A 11 5.57 19.45 -0.83
C SER A 11 5.32 19.65 -2.32
N LEU A 12 4.10 19.33 -2.78
CA LEU A 12 3.66 19.58 -4.16
C LEU A 12 2.63 20.70 -4.20
N CYS A 13 2.59 21.47 -5.29
CA CYS A 13 1.41 22.26 -5.62
C CYS A 13 0.24 21.30 -5.89
N PRO A 14 -0.95 21.52 -5.29
CA PRO A 14 -2.11 20.66 -5.52
C PRO A 14 -2.66 20.75 -6.94
N LEU A 15 -2.30 21.78 -7.71
CA LEU A 15 -2.78 21.97 -9.07
C LEU A 15 -1.75 21.47 -10.10
N CYS A 16 -0.58 22.12 -10.20
CA CYS A 16 0.43 21.78 -11.20
C CYS A 16 1.40 20.64 -10.82
N LEU A 17 1.34 20.13 -9.58
CA LEU A 17 2.27 19.12 -9.04
C LEU A 17 3.75 19.53 -9.09
N GLU A 18 4.05 20.82 -9.17
CA GLU A 18 5.43 21.30 -8.98
C GLU A 18 5.84 21.23 -7.52
N GLU A 19 7.13 20.98 -7.27
CA GLU A 19 7.66 20.99 -5.92
C GLU A 19 7.65 22.41 -5.35
N VAL A 20 7.16 22.54 -4.12
CA VAL A 20 7.06 23.80 -3.38
C VAL A 20 7.60 23.64 -1.97
N LYS A 21 8.12 24.73 -1.41
CA LYS A 21 8.44 24.78 0.03
C LYS A 21 7.16 24.86 0.83
N ALA A 22 7.13 24.14 1.95
CA ALA A 22 5.98 24.12 2.84
C ALA A 22 6.40 24.03 4.30
N GLN A 23 5.45 24.31 5.19
CA GLN A 23 5.64 24.30 6.63
C GLN A 23 4.52 23.49 7.29
N LEU A 24 4.88 22.64 8.24
CA LEU A 24 3.93 21.91 9.07
C LEU A 24 3.69 22.65 10.39
N PHE A 25 2.44 22.60 10.85
CA PHE A 25 2.01 23.20 12.11
C PHE A 25 1.16 22.23 12.91
N LEU A 26 1.14 22.43 14.23
CA LEU A 26 0.17 21.84 15.14
C LEU A 26 -0.87 22.92 15.46
N GLU A 27 -2.12 22.66 15.12
CA GLU A 27 -3.21 23.64 15.25
C GLU A 27 -4.49 22.91 15.63
N ASP A 28 -5.09 23.31 16.76
CA ASP A 28 -6.36 22.75 17.27
C ASP A 28 -6.41 21.21 17.32
N GLY A 29 -5.29 20.57 17.71
CA GLY A 29 -5.17 19.12 17.83
C GLY A 29 -4.91 18.38 16.50
N GLN A 30 -4.71 19.11 15.41
CA GLN A 30 -4.46 18.59 14.07
C GLN A 30 -3.04 18.93 13.61
N VAL A 31 -2.55 18.20 12.61
CA VAL A 31 -1.36 18.58 11.84
C VAL A 31 -1.82 19.23 10.55
N THR A 32 -1.44 20.50 10.37
CA THR A 32 -1.77 21.27 9.17
C THR A 32 -0.51 21.59 8.38
N ILE A 33 -0.65 21.72 7.06
CA ILE A 33 0.41 22.17 6.16
C ILE A 33 0.06 23.57 5.62
N SER A 34 1.07 24.40 5.40
CA SER A 34 0.94 25.67 4.67
C SER A 34 2.02 25.74 3.60
N LYS A 35 1.65 26.15 2.39
CA LYS A 35 2.57 26.22 1.24
C LYS A 35 2.15 27.27 0.25
N THR A 36 3.10 27.74 -0.56
CA THR A 36 2.85 28.72 -1.61
C THR A 36 3.47 28.27 -2.91
N CYS A 37 2.67 28.23 -3.96
CA CYS A 37 3.10 28.05 -5.34
C CYS A 37 3.21 29.43 -6.01
N ILE A 38 4.25 29.61 -6.83
CA ILE A 38 4.48 30.87 -7.56
C ILE A 38 3.31 31.19 -8.50
N GLU A 39 2.76 30.18 -9.16
CA GLU A 39 1.69 30.35 -10.15
C GLU A 39 0.29 30.31 -9.52
N HIS A 40 0.11 29.45 -8.51
CA HIS A 40 -1.23 29.10 -8.02
C HIS A 40 -1.55 29.64 -6.62
N GLY A 41 -0.66 30.41 -6.02
CA GLY A 41 -0.87 31.05 -4.71
C GLY A 41 -0.70 30.13 -3.51
N SER A 42 -1.32 30.50 -2.39
CA SER A 42 -1.14 29.83 -1.10
C SER A 42 -2.23 28.79 -0.82
N PHE A 43 -1.81 27.67 -0.24
CA PHE A 43 -2.67 26.55 0.13
C PHE A 43 -2.42 26.15 1.58
N SER A 44 -3.50 25.70 2.24
CA SER A 44 -3.45 25.06 3.55
C SER A 44 -4.35 23.84 3.55
N ASP A 45 -3.91 22.77 4.21
CA ASP A 45 -4.70 21.55 4.33
C ASP A 45 -4.33 20.78 5.62
N VAL A 46 -5.17 19.81 5.98
CA VAL A 46 -4.93 18.87 7.08
C VAL A 46 -4.07 17.71 6.57
N VAL A 47 -2.95 17.45 7.24
CA VAL A 47 -2.09 16.28 7.01
C VAL A 47 -2.62 15.08 7.79
N ASP A 48 -2.99 15.30 9.05
CA ASP A 48 -3.67 14.31 9.88
C ASP A 48 -4.50 15.03 10.95
N PRO A 49 -5.76 14.63 11.20
CA PRO A 49 -6.63 15.28 12.19
C PRO A 49 -6.24 14.96 13.64
N ASP A 50 -5.29 14.06 13.88
CA ASP A 50 -4.84 13.64 15.21
C ASP A 50 -3.34 13.89 15.38
N SER A 51 -2.99 15.10 15.84
CA SER A 51 -1.60 15.52 16.00
C SER A 51 -0.82 14.63 16.97
N ASN A 52 -1.48 14.13 18.02
CA ASN A 52 -0.85 13.24 18.99
C ASN A 52 -0.45 11.92 18.35
N LEU A 53 -1.33 11.35 17.51
CA LEU A 53 -1.02 10.11 16.81
C LEU A 53 0.02 10.32 15.72
N TYR A 54 -0.09 11.39 14.92
CA TYR A 54 0.91 11.74 13.91
C TYR A 54 2.32 11.82 14.52
N LEU A 55 2.49 12.56 15.62
CA LEU A 55 3.78 12.72 16.29
C LEU A 55 4.37 11.40 16.82
N ARG A 56 3.54 10.41 17.16
CA ARG A 56 3.98 9.06 17.57
C ARG A 56 4.40 8.20 16.38
N THR A 57 3.86 8.49 15.20
CA THR A 57 4.14 7.75 13.96
C THR A 57 5.33 8.29 13.19
N ILE A 58 5.85 9.48 13.47
CA ILE A 58 7.05 10.00 12.79
C ILE A 58 8.33 9.64 13.55
N SER A 59 9.39 9.28 12.82
CA SER A 59 10.70 8.99 13.41
C SER A 59 11.55 10.25 13.57
N LYS A 60 12.29 10.36 14.68
CA LYS A 60 13.32 11.40 14.86
C LYS A 60 14.56 11.18 13.98
N ARG A 61 14.75 9.97 13.45
CA ARG A 61 15.85 9.61 12.55
C ARG A 61 15.26 9.37 11.17
N GLN A 62 15.62 10.20 10.20
CA GLN A 62 15.17 10.16 8.81
C GLN A 62 16.39 9.99 7.90
N LYS A 63 16.64 8.77 7.43
CA LYS A 63 17.55 8.49 6.31
C LYS A 63 16.77 7.64 5.31
N ARG A 64 17.18 7.55 4.06
CA ARG A 64 16.63 6.55 3.14
C ARG A 64 17.58 5.36 3.14
N HIS A 65 17.06 4.14 3.29
CA HIS A 65 17.84 2.93 3.08
C HIS A 65 17.70 2.47 1.63
N ASN A 66 18.63 1.62 1.19
CA ASN A 66 18.57 1.04 -0.15
C ASN A 66 17.17 0.44 -0.40
N PRO A 67 16.46 0.91 -1.43
CA PRO A 67 15.11 0.45 -1.72
C PRO A 67 15.15 -1.04 -2.03
N TYR A 68 14.23 -1.79 -1.44
CA TYR A 68 14.23 -3.25 -1.49
C TYR A 68 13.35 -3.80 -2.61
N GLY A 69 12.38 -3.02 -3.08
CA GLY A 69 11.45 -3.40 -4.14
C GLY A 69 11.34 -2.38 -5.26
N LEU A 70 11.10 -2.87 -6.47
CA LEU A 70 10.83 -2.07 -7.67
C LEU A 70 9.45 -2.44 -8.21
N VAL A 71 8.56 -1.47 -8.28
CA VAL A 71 7.27 -1.60 -8.98
C VAL A 71 7.49 -1.28 -10.45
N LEU A 72 7.26 -2.28 -11.31
CA LEU A 72 7.48 -2.22 -12.74
C LEU A 72 6.14 -2.39 -13.46
N PRO A 73 5.51 -1.31 -13.91
CA PRO A 73 4.36 -1.36 -14.81
C PRO A 73 4.76 -2.04 -16.12
N ILE A 74 4.21 -3.22 -16.39
CA ILE A 74 4.50 -3.97 -17.63
C ILE A 74 3.36 -3.91 -18.63
N THR A 75 2.23 -3.31 -18.29
CA THR A 75 1.14 -3.11 -19.25
C THR A 75 0.25 -2.01 -18.74
N THR A 76 -0.35 -1.26 -19.65
CA THR A 76 -1.40 -0.30 -19.32
C THR A 76 -2.79 -0.89 -19.49
N ARG A 77 -2.92 -2.04 -20.16
CA ARG A 77 -4.20 -2.72 -20.37
C ARG A 77 -4.75 -3.20 -19.03
N CYS A 78 -6.06 -3.04 -18.85
CA CYS A 78 -6.77 -3.53 -17.68
C CYS A 78 -8.18 -3.93 -18.08
N ASN A 79 -8.65 -5.06 -17.54
CA ASN A 79 -9.98 -5.62 -17.72
C ASN A 79 -11.00 -5.13 -16.67
N LEU A 80 -10.63 -4.13 -15.86
CA LEU A 80 -11.50 -3.40 -14.94
C LEU A 80 -11.46 -1.90 -15.22
N ARG A 81 -12.50 -1.19 -14.75
CA ARG A 81 -12.60 0.28 -14.75
C ARG A 81 -12.93 0.76 -13.35
N CYS A 82 -11.96 0.69 -12.44
CA CYS A 82 -12.17 1.02 -11.03
C CYS A 82 -12.39 2.53 -10.82
N LYS A 83 -13.29 2.90 -9.90
CA LYS A 83 -13.64 4.30 -9.62
C LYS A 83 -12.47 5.16 -9.12
N TRP A 84 -11.53 4.57 -8.38
CA TRP A 84 -10.33 5.24 -7.82
C TRP A 84 -9.04 4.62 -8.37
N CYS A 85 -8.99 4.36 -9.68
CA CYS A 85 -7.77 3.82 -10.28
C CYS A 85 -6.67 4.88 -10.30
N TYR A 86 -5.48 4.54 -9.80
CA TYR A 86 -4.31 5.42 -9.85
C TYR A 86 -3.63 5.45 -11.23
N LEU A 87 -3.97 4.51 -12.12
CA LEU A 87 -3.54 4.47 -13.53
C LEU A 87 -4.76 4.52 -14.45
N PRO A 88 -5.44 5.68 -14.59
CA PRO A 88 -6.55 5.81 -15.53
C PRO A 88 -6.09 5.80 -16.99
N ASP A 89 -4.96 6.45 -17.25
CA ASP A 89 -4.38 6.63 -18.57
C ASP A 89 -3.56 5.41 -19.00
N LYS A 90 -3.76 4.96 -20.25
CA LYS A 90 -3.25 3.67 -20.72
C LYS A 90 -2.25 3.74 -21.86
N ASN A 91 -1.32 4.70 -21.82
CA ASN A 91 -0.72 5.18 -23.06
C ASN A 91 0.69 4.65 -23.38
N ILE A 92 1.45 4.13 -22.41
CA ILE A 92 2.82 3.65 -22.63
C ILE A 92 3.01 2.22 -22.11
N GLU A 93 3.34 1.29 -23.00
CA GLU A 93 3.67 -0.10 -22.67
C GLU A 93 5.07 -0.42 -23.20
N PHE A 94 6.00 -0.72 -22.29
CA PHE A 94 7.36 -1.13 -22.66
C PHE A 94 7.35 -2.51 -23.32
N ASP A 95 8.16 -2.69 -24.36
CA ASP A 95 8.40 -4.02 -24.93
C ASP A 95 9.14 -4.94 -23.93
N ALA A 96 9.23 -6.23 -24.26
CA ALA A 96 9.83 -7.21 -23.35
C ALA A 96 11.33 -6.96 -23.13
N GLU A 97 12.05 -6.45 -24.13
CA GLU A 97 13.49 -6.23 -24.07
C GLU A 97 13.83 -5.02 -23.20
N LYS A 98 13.05 -3.94 -23.30
CA LYS A 98 13.14 -2.78 -22.40
C LYS A 98 12.85 -3.18 -20.95
N ILE A 99 11.85 -4.04 -20.72
CA ILE A 99 11.55 -4.57 -19.38
C ILE A 99 12.72 -5.39 -18.83
N LYS A 100 13.29 -6.31 -19.63
CA LYS A 100 14.48 -7.09 -19.25
C LYS A 100 15.66 -6.17 -18.96
N SER A 101 15.88 -5.13 -19.77
CA SER A 101 16.92 -4.12 -19.55
C SER A 101 16.75 -3.39 -18.22
N ILE A 102 15.53 -2.97 -17.86
CA ILE A 102 15.26 -2.34 -16.56
C ILE A 102 15.55 -3.31 -15.39
N ILE A 103 15.14 -4.58 -15.52
CA ILE A 103 15.39 -5.62 -14.52
C ILE A 103 16.89 -5.89 -14.34
N ASP A 104 17.64 -5.86 -15.44
CA ASP A 104 19.09 -6.10 -15.45
C ASP A 104 19.88 -4.98 -14.75
N ASN A 105 19.40 -3.74 -14.88
CA ASN A 105 20.05 -2.57 -14.30
C ASN A 105 19.56 -2.22 -12.89
N CYS A 106 18.59 -2.94 -12.31
CA CYS A 106 18.08 -2.65 -10.98
C CYS A 106 18.74 -3.49 -9.88
N HIS A 107 18.99 -2.89 -8.71
CA HIS A 107 19.58 -3.58 -7.55
C HIS A 107 18.53 -4.13 -6.58
N HIS A 108 17.24 -3.90 -6.85
CA HIS A 108 16.14 -4.25 -5.96
C HIS A 108 15.96 -5.77 -5.85
N ARG A 109 15.63 -6.21 -4.64
CA ARG A 109 15.43 -7.62 -4.33
C ARG A 109 14.05 -8.10 -4.76
N PHE A 110 13.02 -7.26 -4.74
CA PHE A 110 11.66 -7.62 -5.12
C PHE A 110 11.28 -6.93 -6.42
N ILE A 111 10.97 -7.70 -7.45
CA ILE A 111 10.47 -7.20 -8.74
C ILE A 111 8.96 -7.36 -8.74
N VAL A 112 8.24 -6.25 -8.62
CA VAL A 112 6.78 -6.21 -8.57
C VAL A 112 6.24 -5.91 -9.97
N PHE A 113 5.82 -6.95 -10.67
CA PHE A 113 5.10 -6.81 -11.93
C PHE A 113 3.72 -6.19 -11.66
N SER A 114 3.50 -5.01 -12.23
CA SER A 114 2.32 -4.16 -12.01
C SER A 114 1.90 -3.47 -13.33
N GLY A 115 1.17 -2.36 -13.25
CA GLY A 115 0.57 -1.64 -14.36
C GLY A 115 -0.95 -1.62 -14.23
N GLY A 116 -1.66 -1.74 -15.35
CA GLY A 116 -3.11 -1.98 -15.36
C GLY A 116 -3.42 -3.36 -14.76
N GLU A 117 -3.46 -4.39 -15.59
CA GLU A 117 -3.58 -5.78 -15.15
C GLU A 117 -2.49 -6.64 -15.80
N PRO A 118 -1.39 -6.96 -15.06
CA PRO A 118 -0.25 -7.65 -15.62
C PRO A 118 -0.59 -9.00 -16.24
N THR A 119 -1.64 -9.66 -15.75
CA THR A 119 -2.04 -10.98 -16.25
C THR A 119 -2.63 -10.96 -17.67
N LEU A 120 -2.88 -9.77 -18.24
CA LEU A 120 -3.23 -9.59 -19.65
C LEU A 120 -2.01 -9.61 -20.59
N ARG A 121 -0.79 -9.48 -20.04
CA ARG A 121 0.44 -9.59 -20.82
C ARG A 121 0.79 -11.05 -21.05
N LYS A 122 0.97 -11.45 -22.32
CA LYS A 122 1.24 -12.85 -22.70
C LYS A 122 2.62 -13.30 -22.23
N GLU A 123 3.58 -12.39 -22.21
CA GLU A 123 4.98 -12.62 -21.84
C GLU A 123 5.22 -12.64 -20.32
N LEU A 124 4.19 -12.43 -19.48
CA LEU A 124 4.37 -12.41 -18.02
C LEU A 124 5.05 -13.68 -17.46
N PRO A 125 4.66 -14.92 -17.84
CA PRO A 125 5.36 -16.13 -17.40
C PRO A 125 6.84 -16.17 -17.86
N GLU A 126 7.15 -15.67 -19.05
CA GLU A 126 8.53 -15.57 -19.55
C GLU A 126 9.33 -14.58 -18.70
N LEU A 127 8.79 -13.40 -18.40
CA LEU A 127 9.43 -12.38 -17.57
C LEU A 127 9.70 -12.88 -16.15
N ILE A 128 8.76 -13.64 -15.56
CA ILE A 128 8.94 -14.28 -14.26
C ILE A 128 10.09 -15.31 -14.34
N THR A 129 10.10 -16.15 -15.38
CA THR A 129 11.15 -17.14 -15.63
C THR A 129 12.51 -16.47 -15.81
N TYR A 130 12.56 -15.35 -16.52
CA TYR A 130 13.75 -14.54 -16.76
C TYR A 130 14.37 -14.07 -15.44
N VAL A 131 13.59 -13.43 -14.57
CA VAL A 131 14.05 -12.99 -13.24
C VAL A 131 14.55 -14.19 -12.43
N ARG A 132 13.76 -15.28 -12.39
CA ARG A 132 14.06 -16.46 -11.57
C ARG A 132 15.36 -17.16 -11.97
N ARG A 133 15.66 -17.23 -13.28
CA ARG A 133 16.85 -17.90 -13.83
C ARG A 133 18.09 -17.02 -13.73
N ARG A 134 17.98 -15.73 -14.07
CA ARG A 134 19.12 -14.81 -14.14
C ARG A 134 19.52 -14.24 -12.78
N TYR A 135 18.55 -14.09 -11.86
CA TYR A 135 18.75 -13.47 -10.56
C TYR A 135 18.19 -14.32 -9.40
N PRO A 136 18.88 -15.38 -8.96
CA PRO A 136 18.40 -16.28 -7.90
C PRO A 136 18.08 -15.60 -6.56
N ASN A 137 18.68 -14.44 -6.29
CA ASN A 137 18.47 -13.66 -5.07
C ASN A 137 17.28 -12.67 -5.15
N LYS A 138 16.70 -12.49 -6.35
CA LYS A 138 15.52 -11.64 -6.56
C LYS A 138 14.24 -12.46 -6.41
N PHE A 139 13.21 -11.79 -5.90
CA PHE A 139 11.87 -12.33 -5.72
C PHE A 139 10.92 -11.71 -6.75
N THR A 140 10.10 -12.55 -7.37
CA THR A 140 9.03 -12.10 -8.26
C THR A 140 7.73 -11.92 -7.49
N VAL A 141 7.10 -10.75 -7.68
CA VAL A 141 5.83 -10.38 -7.06
C VAL A 141 4.86 -9.95 -8.16
N LEU A 142 3.65 -10.48 -8.14
CA LEU A 142 2.58 -10.08 -9.06
C LEU A 142 1.56 -9.21 -8.32
N LEU A 143 1.44 -7.94 -8.69
CA LEU A 143 0.37 -7.05 -8.22
C LEU A 143 -0.81 -7.11 -9.21
N THR A 144 -1.93 -7.70 -8.81
CA THR A 144 -3.03 -8.05 -9.73
C THR A 144 -4.41 -7.86 -9.11
N ASN A 145 -5.40 -7.56 -9.95
CA ASN A 145 -6.81 -7.68 -9.60
C ASN A 145 -7.26 -9.14 -9.44
N GLY A 146 -6.49 -10.12 -9.92
CA GLY A 146 -6.71 -11.52 -9.64
C GLY A 146 -7.84 -12.20 -10.40
N LEU A 147 -8.49 -11.56 -11.39
CA LEU A 147 -9.54 -12.20 -12.18
C LEU A 147 -9.03 -13.45 -12.90
N LYS A 148 -7.89 -13.34 -13.60
CA LYS A 148 -7.26 -14.47 -14.30
C LYS A 148 -6.73 -15.53 -13.33
N LEU A 149 -6.53 -15.20 -12.05
CA LEU A 149 -6.14 -16.18 -11.03
C LEU A 149 -7.30 -17.12 -10.63
N ALA A 150 -8.53 -16.85 -11.07
CA ALA A 150 -9.62 -17.81 -10.97
C ALA A 150 -9.37 -19.06 -11.84
N GLU A 151 -8.55 -18.95 -12.89
CA GLU A 151 -8.15 -20.05 -13.76
C GLU A 151 -6.99 -20.85 -13.13
N LYS A 152 -7.29 -22.07 -12.68
CA LYS A 152 -6.34 -22.92 -11.99
C LYS A 152 -5.09 -23.24 -12.83
N SER A 153 -5.26 -23.46 -14.14
CA SER A 153 -4.16 -23.73 -15.09
C SER A 153 -3.18 -22.56 -15.14
N TYR A 154 -3.69 -21.33 -15.20
CA TYR A 154 -2.86 -20.13 -15.25
C TYR A 154 -2.09 -19.90 -13.94
N VAL A 155 -2.71 -20.15 -12.78
CA VAL A 155 -1.98 -20.08 -11.49
C VAL A 155 -0.87 -21.13 -11.42
N LYS A 156 -1.08 -22.32 -12.00
CA LYS A 156 -0.04 -23.35 -12.11
C LYS A 156 1.11 -22.87 -13.01
N GLU A 157 0.80 -22.31 -14.17
CA GLU A 157 1.80 -21.76 -15.10
C GLU A 157 2.68 -20.69 -14.42
N LEU A 158 2.06 -19.75 -13.71
CA LEU A 158 2.81 -18.73 -12.95
C LEU A 158 3.69 -19.36 -11.85
N LYS A 159 3.18 -20.39 -11.16
CA LYS A 159 3.96 -21.12 -10.15
C LYS A 159 5.18 -21.81 -10.78
N ASP A 160 4.97 -22.48 -11.90
CA ASP A 160 6.01 -23.22 -12.63
C ASP A 160 7.07 -22.27 -13.21
N ALA A 161 6.66 -21.07 -13.65
CA ALA A 161 7.56 -19.99 -14.06
C ALA A 161 8.44 -19.45 -12.90
N GLY A 162 8.04 -19.72 -11.65
CA GLY A 162 8.78 -19.33 -10.46
C GLY A 162 8.19 -18.13 -9.70
N LEU A 163 6.91 -17.82 -9.88
CA LEU A 163 6.23 -16.77 -9.11
C LEU A 163 6.23 -17.11 -7.62
N GLN A 164 6.69 -16.17 -6.79
CA GLN A 164 6.81 -16.38 -5.35
C GLN A 164 5.71 -15.67 -4.56
N TYR A 165 5.38 -14.43 -4.94
CA TYR A 165 4.41 -13.60 -4.23
C TYR A 165 3.32 -13.06 -5.14
N VAL A 166 2.12 -12.89 -4.59
CA VAL A 166 1.00 -12.18 -5.19
C VAL A 166 0.54 -11.10 -4.23
N ILE A 167 0.49 -9.86 -4.69
CA ILE A 167 -0.28 -8.79 -4.03
C ILE A 167 -1.66 -8.78 -4.71
N LEU A 168 -2.63 -9.40 -4.05
CA LEU A 168 -3.99 -9.54 -4.56
C LEU A 168 -4.81 -8.35 -4.10
N SER A 169 -5.34 -7.56 -5.04
CA SER A 169 -6.36 -6.56 -4.71
C SER A 169 -7.61 -7.25 -4.17
N LEU A 170 -7.99 -6.97 -2.94
CA LEU A 170 -9.18 -7.51 -2.29
C LEU A 170 -9.76 -6.42 -1.38
N ASN A 171 -10.79 -5.73 -1.86
CA ASN A 171 -11.38 -4.59 -1.14
C ASN A 171 -12.51 -4.99 -0.19
N GLY A 172 -12.91 -6.26 -0.18
CA GLY A 172 -14.05 -6.77 0.56
C GLY A 172 -14.40 -8.20 0.13
N PHE A 173 -15.40 -8.77 0.79
CA PHE A 173 -16.06 -10.03 0.41
C PHE A 173 -17.51 -9.81 -0.05
N ARG A 174 -18.06 -8.60 0.10
CA ARG A 174 -19.41 -8.26 -0.37
C ARG A 174 -19.40 -7.88 -1.84
N GLN A 175 -20.44 -8.34 -2.54
CA GLN A 175 -20.74 -7.94 -3.91
C GLN A 175 -20.84 -6.41 -4.06
N GLU A 176 -21.56 -5.74 -3.15
CA GLU A 176 -21.75 -4.28 -3.17
C GLU A 176 -20.42 -3.52 -3.21
N THR A 177 -19.46 -3.91 -2.37
CA THR A 177 -18.14 -3.27 -2.32
C THR A 177 -17.38 -3.44 -3.64
N HIS A 178 -17.47 -4.63 -4.25
CA HIS A 178 -16.86 -4.88 -5.55
C HIS A 178 -17.53 -4.06 -6.66
N GLN A 179 -18.87 -4.02 -6.70
CA GLN A 179 -19.62 -3.22 -7.65
C GLN A 179 -19.31 -1.73 -7.49
N HIS A 180 -19.23 -1.25 -6.25
CA HIS A 180 -18.94 0.15 -5.99
C HIS A 180 -17.52 0.54 -6.42
N ILE A 181 -16.50 -0.27 -6.13
CA ILE A 181 -15.11 0.09 -6.45
C ILE A 181 -14.72 -0.27 -7.88
N SER A 182 -15.09 -1.45 -8.35
CA SER A 182 -14.62 -2.05 -9.61
C SER A 182 -15.65 -2.01 -10.74
N ASN A 183 -16.85 -1.48 -10.48
CA ASN A 183 -18.00 -1.47 -11.40
C ASN A 183 -18.44 -2.87 -11.86
N GLN A 184 -18.06 -3.93 -11.12
CA GLN A 184 -18.37 -5.33 -11.41
C GLN A 184 -18.42 -6.14 -10.11
N ASP A 185 -19.24 -7.18 -10.05
CA ASP A 185 -19.18 -8.15 -8.96
C ASP A 185 -17.96 -9.08 -9.13
N LEU A 186 -17.05 -9.04 -8.17
CA LEU A 186 -15.83 -9.84 -8.18
C LEU A 186 -15.86 -10.98 -7.15
N THR A 187 -16.96 -11.20 -6.46
CA THR A 187 -17.03 -12.13 -5.32
C THR A 187 -16.57 -13.54 -5.69
N GLU A 188 -17.15 -14.12 -6.75
CA GLU A 188 -16.80 -15.47 -7.21
C GLU A 188 -15.38 -15.58 -7.79
N PRO A 189 -14.91 -14.71 -8.70
CA PRO A 189 -13.54 -14.81 -9.19
C PRO A 189 -12.50 -14.63 -8.08
N LYS A 190 -12.72 -13.74 -7.10
CA LYS A 190 -11.80 -13.56 -5.95
C LYS A 190 -11.75 -14.81 -5.07
N LYS A 191 -12.90 -15.43 -4.80
CA LYS A 191 -12.99 -16.69 -4.05
C LYS A 191 -12.23 -17.81 -4.76
N LYS A 192 -12.37 -17.95 -6.08
CA LYS A 192 -11.62 -18.92 -6.90
C LYS A 192 -10.12 -18.62 -6.90
N ALA A 193 -9.73 -17.35 -7.04
CA ALA A 193 -8.33 -16.92 -6.97
C ALA A 193 -7.68 -17.30 -5.63
N LEU A 194 -8.31 -16.97 -4.50
CA LEU A 194 -7.82 -17.32 -3.16
C LEU A 194 -7.69 -18.84 -2.98
N LYS A 195 -8.66 -19.62 -3.49
CA LYS A 195 -8.61 -21.09 -3.48
C LYS A 195 -7.41 -21.63 -4.28
N ASN A 196 -7.15 -21.07 -5.46
CA ASN A 196 -6.03 -21.49 -6.32
C ASN A 196 -4.68 -21.10 -5.71
N LEU A 197 -4.54 -19.86 -5.22
CA LEU A 197 -3.32 -19.38 -4.56
C LEU A 197 -2.95 -20.23 -3.34
N LYS A 198 -3.96 -20.58 -2.52
CA LYS A 198 -3.82 -21.53 -1.42
C LYS A 198 -3.37 -22.90 -1.91
N LYS A 199 -4.00 -23.43 -2.97
CA LYS A 199 -3.70 -24.75 -3.53
C LYS A 199 -2.26 -24.88 -4.02
N PHE A 200 -1.73 -23.85 -4.69
CA PHE A 200 -0.35 -23.85 -5.21
C PHE A 200 0.67 -23.25 -4.24
N ASN A 201 0.24 -22.90 -3.02
CA ASN A 201 1.06 -22.32 -1.97
C ASN A 201 1.90 -21.14 -2.48
N ILE A 202 1.23 -20.16 -3.09
CA ILE A 202 1.84 -18.89 -3.50
C ILE A 202 1.63 -17.87 -2.39
N TRP A 203 2.70 -17.24 -1.93
CA TRP A 203 2.63 -16.26 -0.85
C TRP A 203 1.77 -15.09 -1.29
N THR A 204 0.81 -14.71 -0.47
CA THR A 204 -0.21 -13.74 -0.84
C THR A 204 -0.26 -12.61 0.18
N ILE A 205 -0.22 -11.39 -0.33
CA ILE A 205 -0.49 -10.14 0.39
C ILE A 205 -1.88 -9.69 -0.03
N LEU A 206 -2.80 -9.59 0.92
CA LEU A 206 -4.14 -9.05 0.63
C LEU A 206 -4.06 -7.53 0.64
N SER A 207 -4.27 -6.89 -0.51
CA SER A 207 -4.22 -5.43 -0.62
C SER A 207 -5.62 -4.84 -0.73
N MET A 208 -6.03 -4.12 0.30
CA MET A 208 -7.33 -3.49 0.43
C MET A 208 -7.19 -1.98 0.24
N THR A 209 -8.04 -1.40 -0.60
CA THR A 209 -8.24 0.04 -0.70
C THR A 209 -9.46 0.42 0.13
N LEU A 210 -9.27 1.21 1.17
CA LEU A 210 -10.28 1.72 2.07
C LEU A 210 -10.94 2.95 1.46
N VAL A 211 -12.26 2.93 1.45
CA VAL A 211 -13.12 4.02 1.03
C VAL A 211 -14.06 4.33 2.18
N LYS A 212 -14.09 5.60 2.59
CA LYS A 212 -14.85 6.07 3.74
C LYS A 212 -16.32 5.68 3.62
N GLY A 213 -16.88 5.09 4.67
CA GLY A 213 -18.29 4.69 4.71
C GLY A 213 -18.66 3.48 3.85
N LEU A 214 -17.73 2.88 3.10
CA LEU A 214 -18.01 1.75 2.22
C LEU A 214 -17.57 0.41 2.82
N ASN A 215 -16.27 0.25 3.08
CA ASN A 215 -15.68 -1.07 3.32
C ASN A 215 -14.82 -1.20 4.59
N GLU A 216 -14.81 -0.20 5.47
CA GLU A 216 -14.05 -0.23 6.73
C GLU A 216 -14.40 -1.47 7.58
N GLU A 217 -15.68 -1.84 7.66
CA GLU A 217 -16.12 -3.04 8.40
C GLU A 217 -15.63 -4.36 7.79
N GLU A 218 -15.35 -4.39 6.49
CA GLU A 218 -14.85 -5.60 5.83
C GLU A 218 -13.39 -5.88 6.15
N PHE A 219 -12.65 -4.86 6.60
CA PHE A 219 -11.28 -5.05 7.04
C PHE A 219 -11.19 -6.12 8.15
N VAL A 220 -12.13 -6.12 9.11
CA VAL A 220 -12.16 -7.12 10.19
C VAL A 220 -12.29 -8.53 9.62
N LYS A 221 -13.14 -8.73 8.61
CA LYS A 221 -13.33 -10.02 7.94
C LYS A 221 -12.06 -10.44 7.18
N ILE A 222 -11.43 -9.51 6.48
CA ILE A 222 -10.16 -9.74 5.76
C ILE A 222 -9.04 -10.11 6.73
N TYR A 223 -8.94 -9.40 7.86
CA TYR A 223 -8.00 -9.70 8.95
C TYR A 223 -8.17 -11.12 9.49
N GLN A 224 -9.40 -11.49 9.86
CA GLN A 224 -9.73 -12.84 10.32
C GLN A 224 -9.43 -13.90 9.25
N TYR A 225 -9.76 -13.62 7.99
CA TYR A 225 -9.48 -14.53 6.88
C TYR A 225 -7.97 -14.75 6.71
N GLY A 226 -7.17 -13.69 6.77
CA GLY A 226 -5.70 -13.76 6.70
C GLY A 226 -5.12 -14.63 7.82
N LEU A 227 -5.53 -14.39 9.07
CA LEU A 227 -5.09 -15.17 10.22
C LEU A 227 -5.47 -16.66 10.14
N ARG A 228 -6.66 -16.98 9.61
CA ARG A 228 -7.09 -18.37 9.40
C ARG A 228 -6.37 -19.06 8.23
N ASN A 229 -5.63 -18.29 7.42
CA ASN A 229 -4.95 -18.77 6.21
C ASN A 229 -3.45 -18.40 6.21
N ILE A 230 -2.82 -18.31 7.38
CA ILE A 230 -1.41 -17.92 7.53
C ILE A 230 -0.42 -18.74 6.72
N GLN A 231 -0.79 -19.96 6.33
CA GLN A 231 0.03 -20.82 5.48
C GLN A 231 0.44 -20.19 4.14
N PHE A 232 -0.39 -19.28 3.60
CA PHE A 232 -0.08 -18.58 2.36
C PHE A 232 -0.35 -17.06 2.45
N ILE A 233 -1.14 -16.59 3.43
CA ILE A 233 -1.39 -15.16 3.65
C ILE A 233 -0.65 -14.66 4.88
N ARG A 234 0.33 -13.78 4.69
CA ARG A 234 1.22 -13.33 5.78
C ARG A 234 1.22 -11.83 5.98
N GLN A 235 0.48 -11.13 5.13
CA GLN A 235 0.43 -9.69 5.17
C GLN A 235 -0.90 -9.20 4.62
N ILE A 236 -1.42 -8.17 5.28
CA ILE A 236 -2.52 -7.36 4.77
C ILE A 236 -1.96 -5.97 4.54
N ARG A 237 -2.16 -5.45 3.34
CA ARG A 237 -1.81 -4.09 2.94
C ARG A 237 -3.08 -3.25 2.90
N LEU A 238 -3.20 -2.31 3.83
CA LEU A 238 -4.25 -1.29 3.81
C LEU A 238 -3.74 -0.05 3.09
N ARG A 239 -4.60 0.52 2.25
CA ARG A 239 -4.36 1.79 1.56
C ARG A 239 -5.64 2.59 1.60
N ASN A 240 -5.59 3.89 1.78
CA ASN A 240 -6.70 4.79 1.46
C ASN A 240 -6.64 5.16 -0.03
N VAL A 241 -7.70 5.80 -0.51
CA VAL A 241 -7.71 6.53 -1.78
C VAL A 241 -6.97 7.87 -1.61
N SER A 242 -6.29 8.34 -2.66
CA SER A 242 -5.72 9.70 -2.68
C SER A 242 -5.88 10.36 -4.04
N GLU A 243 -5.53 11.65 -4.09
CA GLU A 243 -5.50 12.56 -5.24
C GLU A 243 -4.49 12.17 -6.34
N VAL A 244 -4.52 10.91 -6.75
CA VAL A 244 -3.76 10.38 -7.89
C VAL A 244 -4.72 9.55 -8.75
N GLY A 245 -4.72 9.80 -10.06
CA GLY A 245 -5.66 9.17 -10.98
C GLY A 245 -7.11 9.64 -10.74
N LEU A 246 -8.06 8.70 -10.69
CA LEU A 246 -9.51 8.98 -10.59
C LEU A 246 -9.99 9.27 -9.16
N TYR A 247 -9.30 10.15 -8.45
CA TYR A 247 -9.66 10.48 -7.08
C TYR A 247 -11.07 11.08 -6.97
N LYS A 248 -11.72 10.88 -5.81
CA LYS A 248 -12.96 11.57 -5.43
C LYS A 248 -12.84 12.15 -4.04
N LYS A 249 -13.07 13.46 -3.92
CA LYS A 249 -12.86 14.25 -2.68
C LYS A 249 -13.65 13.75 -1.47
N ASP A 250 -14.80 13.15 -1.69
CA ASP A 250 -15.71 12.65 -0.65
C ASP A 250 -15.19 11.44 0.16
N SER A 251 -14.02 10.90 -0.17
CA SER A 251 -13.55 9.59 0.32
C SER A 251 -12.24 9.62 1.12
N HIS A 252 -11.80 10.79 1.61
CA HIS A 252 -10.54 10.93 2.34
C HIS A 252 -10.53 10.20 3.70
N ILE A 253 -9.47 9.44 3.95
CA ILE A 253 -9.17 8.71 5.20
C ILE A 253 -7.71 9.00 5.55
N TYR A 254 -7.42 9.37 6.79
CA TYR A 254 -6.06 9.66 7.26
C TYR A 254 -5.36 8.45 7.87
N LEU A 255 -4.05 8.54 8.14
CA LEU A 255 -3.32 7.47 8.82
C LEU A 255 -3.93 7.18 10.20
N SER A 256 -4.29 8.21 10.94
CA SER A 256 -4.92 8.06 12.25
C SER A 256 -6.25 7.28 12.20
N ASP A 257 -7.08 7.48 11.18
CA ASP A 257 -8.32 6.73 10.97
C ASP A 257 -8.02 5.24 10.71
N MET A 258 -7.05 4.95 9.86
CA MET A 258 -6.64 3.57 9.57
C MET A 258 -6.04 2.88 10.81
N LEU A 259 -5.28 3.60 11.63
CA LEU A 259 -4.75 3.08 12.89
C LEU A 259 -5.87 2.77 13.90
N LYS A 260 -6.88 3.63 14.01
CA LYS A 260 -8.08 3.40 14.83
C LYS A 260 -8.85 2.17 14.33
N LEU A 261 -9.01 2.01 13.02
CA LEU A 261 -9.61 0.82 12.41
C LEU A 261 -8.83 -0.46 12.73
N VAL A 262 -7.50 -0.43 12.59
CA VAL A 262 -6.62 -1.56 12.91
C VAL A 262 -6.66 -1.89 14.41
N SER A 263 -6.65 -0.87 15.27
CA SER A 263 -6.79 -1.05 16.72
C SER A 263 -8.10 -1.78 17.07
N LYS A 264 -9.22 -1.33 16.50
CA LYS A 264 -10.53 -1.99 16.67
C LYS A 264 -10.52 -3.44 16.19
N ALA A 265 -9.98 -3.71 15.01
CA ALA A 265 -9.96 -5.05 14.42
C ALA A 265 -9.05 -6.05 15.16
N THR A 266 -7.94 -5.57 15.70
CA THR A 266 -6.91 -6.41 16.34
C THR A 266 -7.04 -6.48 17.87
N SER A 267 -7.86 -5.60 18.45
CA SER A 267 -7.94 -5.34 19.89
C SER A 267 -6.61 -4.94 20.52
N LEU A 268 -5.62 -4.48 19.72
CA LEU A 268 -4.40 -3.83 20.20
C LEU A 268 -4.67 -2.35 20.44
N SER A 269 -4.22 -1.81 21.57
CA SER A 269 -4.26 -0.37 21.77
C SER A 269 -3.31 0.31 20.78
N ILE A 270 -3.61 1.57 20.43
CA ILE A 270 -2.73 2.37 19.58
C ILE A 270 -1.32 2.46 20.18
N ASP A 271 -1.20 2.53 21.51
CA ASP A 271 0.10 2.51 22.20
C ASP A 271 0.87 1.21 21.97
N GLU A 272 0.20 0.06 22.07
CA GLU A 272 0.82 -1.24 21.79
C GLU A 272 1.27 -1.34 20.33
N MET A 273 0.46 -0.82 19.41
CA MET A 273 0.79 -0.77 17.99
C MET A 273 2.00 0.12 17.74
N CYS A 274 2.02 1.35 18.26
CA CYS A 274 3.12 2.30 18.06
C CYS A 274 4.44 1.80 18.68
N HIS A 275 4.39 1.19 19.87
CA HIS A 275 5.57 0.57 20.51
C HIS A 275 6.15 -0.61 19.74
N ASN A 276 5.36 -1.22 18.86
CA ASN A 276 5.77 -2.31 17.98
C ASN A 276 5.73 -1.89 16.51
N ASN A 277 5.68 -0.57 16.23
CA ASN A 277 5.72 -0.07 14.88
C ASN A 277 7.05 -0.50 14.28
N LEU A 278 6.94 -1.39 13.31
CA LEU A 278 8.03 -1.77 12.45
C LEU A 278 7.96 -0.86 11.24
N THR A 279 9.10 -0.65 10.65
CA THR A 279 9.19 -0.06 9.33
C THR A 279 9.76 -1.14 8.44
N ALA A 280 9.74 -0.94 7.13
CA ALA A 280 10.51 -1.80 6.25
C ALA A 280 11.99 -1.74 6.71
N ASN A 281 12.47 -2.84 7.27
CA ASN A 281 13.77 -3.03 7.92
C ASN A 281 14.01 -2.34 9.28
N GLY A 282 12.99 -1.75 9.93
CA GLY A 282 13.09 -1.24 11.31
C GLY A 282 13.82 0.09 11.49
N LEU A 283 13.88 0.91 10.43
CA LEU A 283 14.76 2.07 10.33
C LEU A 283 14.06 3.44 10.14
N PHE A 284 12.85 3.59 9.55
CA PHE A 284 12.19 4.92 9.39
C PHE A 284 10.66 4.92 9.48
N ASN A 285 10.09 5.72 10.40
CA ASN A 285 8.65 5.96 10.43
C ASN A 285 8.31 7.28 9.73
N THR A 286 7.28 7.27 8.89
CA THR A 286 6.71 8.44 8.21
C THR A 286 5.25 8.59 8.63
N GLY A 287 4.69 9.81 8.57
CA GLY A 287 3.27 10.09 8.82
C GLY A 287 2.31 9.43 7.84
N ASN A 288 2.82 8.69 6.83
CA ASN A 288 2.05 8.04 5.78
C ASN A 288 2.30 6.53 5.65
N TYR A 289 3.12 5.93 6.52
CA TYR A 289 3.47 4.51 6.44
C TYR A 289 3.67 3.88 7.81
N PHE A 290 3.00 2.75 8.03
CA PHE A 290 3.00 2.06 9.32
C PHE A 290 3.01 0.54 9.11
N VAL A 291 3.83 -0.19 9.86
CA VAL A 291 3.84 -1.66 9.81
C VAL A 291 3.69 -2.25 11.20
N LEU A 292 2.69 -3.09 11.36
CA LEU A 292 2.43 -3.83 12.59
C LEU A 292 2.71 -5.31 12.37
N ASP A 293 3.59 -5.90 13.19
CA ASP A 293 3.63 -7.35 13.33
C ASP A 293 2.73 -7.78 14.50
N ILE A 294 1.66 -8.50 14.17
CA ILE A 294 0.61 -8.87 15.12
C ILE A 294 1.14 -9.78 16.23
N PHE A 295 1.91 -10.80 15.87
CA PHE A 295 2.38 -11.76 16.85
C PHE A 295 3.49 -11.16 17.72
N LYS A 296 4.33 -10.26 17.18
CA LYS A 296 5.29 -9.50 18.00
C LYS A 296 4.58 -8.61 19.02
N ALA A 297 3.55 -7.87 18.60
CA ALA A 297 2.76 -7.02 19.48
C ALA A 297 2.06 -7.83 20.57
N LEU A 298 1.40 -8.93 20.21
CA LEU A 298 0.74 -9.84 21.16
C LEU A 298 1.74 -10.49 22.13
N LYS A 299 2.92 -10.89 21.66
CA LYS A 299 3.96 -11.46 22.52
C LYS A 299 4.44 -10.45 23.57
N LYS A 300 4.61 -9.18 23.18
CA LYS A 300 5.00 -8.10 24.09
C LYS A 300 3.92 -7.80 25.13
N ARG A 301 2.64 -7.77 24.73
CA ARG A 301 1.48 -7.60 25.62
C ARG A 301 1.51 -8.57 26.81
N TYR A 302 1.83 -9.83 26.56
CA TYR A 302 1.82 -10.87 27.60
C TYR A 302 3.18 -11.07 28.29
N ALA A 303 4.23 -10.34 27.90
CA ALA A 303 5.60 -10.58 28.36
C ALA A 303 5.79 -10.39 29.88
N HIS A 304 5.01 -9.50 30.51
CA HIS A 304 5.13 -9.18 31.94
C HIS A 304 4.31 -10.09 32.86
N SER A 305 3.57 -11.07 32.32
CA SER A 305 2.75 -11.98 33.13
C SER A 305 3.48 -13.28 33.42
N SER A 306 3.36 -13.80 34.65
CA SER A 306 3.89 -15.13 35.03
C SER A 306 3.34 -16.28 34.16
N TRP A 307 2.18 -16.08 33.53
CA TRP A 307 1.54 -17.01 32.59
C TRP A 307 1.58 -16.50 31.14
N GLY A 308 2.53 -15.61 30.82
CA GLY A 308 2.58 -14.86 29.57
C GLY A 308 2.60 -15.73 28.31
N SER A 309 3.43 -16.77 28.30
CA SER A 309 3.50 -17.73 27.19
C SER A 309 2.17 -18.45 26.97
N LEU A 310 1.56 -18.98 28.04
CA LEU A 310 0.28 -19.67 27.97
C LEU A 310 -0.84 -18.75 27.45
N ARG A 311 -0.88 -17.50 27.94
CA ARG A 311 -1.86 -16.48 27.50
C ARG A 311 -1.67 -16.09 26.03
N PHE A 312 -0.43 -15.92 25.58
CA PHE A 312 -0.10 -15.66 24.18
C PHE A 312 -0.61 -16.77 23.26
N TRP A 313 -0.30 -18.03 23.59
CA TRP A 313 -0.72 -19.17 22.78
C TRP A 313 -2.24 -19.40 22.81
N SER A 314 -2.87 -19.23 23.98
CA SER A 314 -4.34 -19.25 24.10
C SER A 314 -4.99 -18.19 23.20
N HIS A 315 -4.42 -16.98 23.17
CA HIS A 315 -4.87 -15.91 22.27
C HIS A 315 -4.71 -16.32 20.80
N CYS A 316 -3.55 -16.85 20.41
CA CYS A 316 -3.32 -17.33 19.04
C CYS A 316 -4.35 -18.39 18.63
N VAL A 317 -4.62 -19.40 19.48
CA VAL A 317 -5.66 -20.42 19.23
C VAL A 317 -7.03 -19.79 18.99
N LYS A 318 -7.41 -18.76 19.76
CA LYS A 318 -8.68 -18.03 19.55
C LYS A 318 -8.73 -17.32 18.20
N LEU A 319 -7.62 -16.73 17.76
CA LEU A 319 -7.55 -15.96 16.52
C LEU A 319 -7.54 -16.82 15.26
N MET A 320 -6.76 -17.90 15.24
CA MET A 320 -6.48 -18.66 14.02
C MET A 320 -6.89 -20.14 14.08
N GLY A 321 -7.30 -20.64 15.25
CA GLY A 321 -7.63 -22.04 15.48
C GLY A 321 -6.41 -22.91 15.81
N ILE A 322 -6.65 -24.01 16.53
CA ILE A 322 -5.59 -24.87 17.09
C ILE A 322 -4.62 -25.41 16.03
N PHE A 323 -5.12 -25.84 14.87
CA PHE A 323 -4.29 -26.39 13.80
C PHE A 323 -3.31 -25.36 13.21
N ASN A 324 -3.77 -24.13 12.99
CA ASN A 324 -2.92 -23.05 12.49
C ASN A 324 -1.89 -22.62 13.55
N THR A 325 -2.29 -22.58 14.82
CA THR A 325 -1.36 -22.28 15.92
C THR A 325 -0.27 -23.34 16.04
N LEU A 326 -0.63 -24.63 15.97
CA LEU A 326 0.35 -25.73 15.99
C LEU A 326 1.31 -25.62 14.80
N ARG A 327 0.81 -25.26 13.62
CA ARG A 327 1.66 -25.07 12.43
C ARG A 327 2.76 -24.02 12.65
N MET A 328 2.52 -22.97 13.44
CA MET A 328 3.56 -21.99 13.77
C MET A 328 4.77 -22.61 14.48
N PHE A 329 4.60 -23.72 15.19
CA PHE A 329 5.71 -24.47 15.79
C PHE A 329 6.42 -25.36 14.78
N PHE A 330 5.66 -26.08 13.97
CA PHE A 330 6.15 -27.21 13.18
C PHE A 330 6.37 -26.91 11.69
N GLU A 331 6.19 -25.66 11.24
CA GLU A 331 6.34 -25.33 9.81
C GLU A 331 7.73 -25.72 9.30
N PRO A 332 7.83 -26.73 8.41
CA PRO A 332 9.11 -27.26 8.00
C PRO A 332 9.86 -26.21 7.16
N PHE A 333 11.19 -26.12 7.32
CA PHE A 333 12.10 -25.35 6.45
C PHE A 333 12.01 -23.81 6.52
N GLN A 334 11.36 -23.21 7.52
CA GLN A 334 11.41 -21.76 7.75
C GLN A 334 12.09 -21.38 9.07
N PRO A 335 12.88 -20.28 9.12
CA PRO A 335 13.37 -19.71 10.38
C PRO A 335 12.23 -19.40 11.37
N LYS A 336 12.49 -19.53 12.68
CA LYS A 336 11.48 -19.32 13.72
C LYS A 336 10.87 -17.91 13.68
N GLU A 337 11.65 -16.89 13.28
CA GLU A 337 11.15 -15.52 13.15
C GLU A 337 10.13 -15.35 12.02
N THR A 338 10.26 -16.07 10.91
CA THR A 338 9.30 -15.97 9.79
C THR A 338 8.02 -16.75 10.08
N ARG A 339 8.09 -17.82 10.89
CA ARG A 339 6.92 -18.59 11.33
C ARG A 339 5.93 -17.76 12.15
N LEU A 340 6.45 -16.80 12.93
CA LEU A 340 5.67 -15.89 13.78
C LEU A 340 5.40 -14.53 13.12
N MET A 341 5.43 -14.45 11.79
CA MET A 341 5.17 -13.19 11.08
C MET A 341 3.74 -13.16 10.53
N PHE A 342 2.97 -12.15 10.94
CA PHE A 342 1.77 -11.70 10.25
C PHE A 342 1.69 -10.18 10.33
N ARG A 343 1.81 -9.51 9.18
CA ARG A 343 1.95 -8.05 9.12
C ARG A 343 0.67 -7.36 8.67
N ILE A 344 0.35 -6.23 9.29
CA ILE A 344 -0.56 -5.24 8.74
C ILE A 344 0.30 -4.06 8.32
N GLU A 345 0.27 -3.75 7.04
CA GLU A 345 1.04 -2.68 6.43
C GLU A 345 0.04 -1.61 5.96
N ILE A 346 0.10 -0.43 6.56
CA ILE A 346 -0.73 0.71 6.20
C ILE A 346 0.11 1.64 5.34
N PHE A 347 -0.37 1.93 4.13
CA PHE A 347 0.14 3.02 3.30
C PHE A 347 -0.96 4.04 3.19
N SER A 348 -0.83 5.13 3.95
CA SER A 348 -1.63 6.31 3.69
C SER A 348 -1.07 6.98 2.45
N TRP A 349 -1.84 6.94 1.38
CA TRP A 349 -1.57 7.65 0.16
C TRP A 349 -1.68 9.14 0.45
N PRO A 350 -0.58 9.90 0.35
CA PRO A 350 -0.64 11.33 0.52
C PRO A 350 -1.45 11.97 -0.62
N ALA A 351 -2.11 13.08 -0.32
CA ALA A 351 -2.72 13.95 -1.31
C ALA A 351 -1.70 15.02 -1.72
N ALA A 352 -1.80 15.53 -2.95
CA ALA A 352 -0.88 16.59 -3.38
C ALA A 352 -1.07 17.84 -2.51
N SER A 353 -2.27 18.05 -1.98
CA SER A 353 -2.61 19.11 -1.01
C SER A 353 -1.87 19.01 0.32
N ASN A 354 -1.59 17.80 0.82
CA ASN A 354 -1.10 17.57 2.18
C ASN A 354 0.17 16.70 2.29
N ILE A 355 0.85 16.47 1.17
CA ILE A 355 2.07 15.65 1.13
C ILE A 355 3.28 16.32 1.78
N ASP A 356 4.01 15.53 2.56
CA ASP A 356 5.41 15.76 2.93
C ASP A 356 6.31 14.91 2.01
N LEU A 357 6.89 15.54 0.98
CA LEU A 357 7.78 14.87 0.02
C LEU A 357 9.06 14.39 0.68
N SER A 358 9.55 15.13 1.68
CA SER A 358 10.75 14.77 2.43
C SER A 358 10.59 13.41 3.10
N GLU A 359 9.40 13.11 3.63
CA GLU A 359 9.08 11.79 4.17
C GLU A 359 8.79 10.74 3.09
N CYS A 360 8.05 11.10 2.03
CA CYS A 360 7.73 10.17 0.95
C CYS A 360 8.97 9.62 0.24
N ARG A 361 10.04 10.43 0.16
CA ARG A 361 11.36 10.02 -0.35
C ARG A 361 12.06 8.98 0.50
N LEU A 362 11.72 8.86 1.78
CA LEU A 362 12.29 7.83 2.67
C LEU A 362 11.68 6.45 2.41
N PHE A 363 10.60 6.40 1.63
CA PHE A 363 9.97 5.15 1.24
C PHE A 363 10.94 4.27 0.45
N CYS A 364 10.99 2.99 0.81
CA CYS A 364 12.01 2.05 0.37
C CYS A 364 11.54 1.14 -0.77
N ILE A 365 10.54 1.60 -1.52
CA ILE A 365 10.09 0.99 -2.76
C ILE A 365 10.21 2.07 -3.83
N ASP A 366 10.78 1.67 -4.96
CA ASP A 366 10.84 2.50 -6.15
C ASP A 366 9.79 2.07 -7.15
N HIS A 367 9.51 2.94 -8.11
CA HIS A 367 8.56 2.69 -9.17
C HIS A 367 9.11 3.23 -10.49
N VAL A 368 8.82 2.51 -11.57
CA VAL A 368 9.22 2.92 -12.92
C VAL A 368 8.20 3.90 -13.49
N THR A 369 8.64 5.09 -13.90
CA THR A 369 7.77 6.09 -14.53
C THR A 369 7.35 5.63 -15.93
N ASN A 370 6.36 6.32 -16.50
CA ASN A 370 5.95 6.09 -17.89
C ASN A 370 7.08 6.38 -18.91
N GLU A 371 8.09 7.16 -18.52
CA GLU A 371 9.27 7.47 -19.33
C GLU A 371 10.41 6.44 -19.13
N GLY A 372 10.26 5.51 -18.18
CA GLY A 372 11.22 4.44 -17.91
C GLY A 372 12.28 4.79 -16.87
N GLU A 373 12.11 5.89 -16.15
CA GLU A 373 12.99 6.28 -15.04
C GLU A 373 12.62 5.54 -13.75
N ILE A 374 13.60 5.27 -12.89
CA ILE A 374 13.38 4.68 -11.56
C ILE A 374 13.43 5.79 -10.52
N LEU A 375 12.28 6.08 -9.91
CA LEU A 375 12.13 7.09 -8.87
C LEU A 375 11.54 6.47 -7.59
N PRO A 376 11.66 7.12 -6.42
CA PRO A 376 10.84 6.78 -5.25
C PRO A 376 9.37 6.60 -5.65
N PHE A 377 8.69 5.60 -5.08
CA PHE A 377 7.34 5.20 -5.51
C PHE A 377 6.38 6.39 -5.67
N TRP A 378 6.32 7.28 -4.67
CA TRP A 378 5.41 8.42 -4.67
C TRP A 378 5.74 9.44 -5.75
N GLU A 379 7.02 9.79 -5.91
CA GLU A 379 7.46 10.72 -6.95
C GLU A 379 7.12 10.19 -8.35
N ALA A 380 7.33 8.89 -8.58
CA ALA A 380 6.98 8.28 -9.86
C ALA A 380 5.47 8.39 -10.13
N LEU A 381 4.63 8.18 -9.11
CA LEU A 381 3.18 8.31 -9.25
C LEU A 381 2.77 9.75 -9.56
N TYR A 382 3.28 10.74 -8.83
CA TYR A 382 2.95 12.15 -9.09
C TYR A 382 3.50 12.64 -10.43
N ARG A 383 4.68 12.18 -10.84
CA ARG A 383 5.22 12.51 -12.17
C ARG A 383 4.34 11.94 -13.28
N ASN A 384 3.88 10.69 -13.14
CA ASN A 384 2.94 10.10 -14.07
C ASN A 384 1.60 10.84 -14.08
N ASP A 385 1.10 11.26 -12.92
CA ASP A 385 -0.16 12.00 -12.81
C ASP A 385 -0.05 13.42 -13.37
N LYS A 386 1.10 14.08 -13.21
CA LYS A 386 1.41 15.37 -13.84
C LYS A 386 1.37 15.29 -15.37
N LEU A 387 1.95 14.23 -15.94
CA LEU A 387 1.87 13.98 -17.39
C LEU A 387 0.42 13.80 -17.85
N ARG A 388 -0.40 13.08 -17.06
CA ARG A 388 -1.84 12.94 -17.34
C ARG A 388 -2.56 14.28 -17.30
N LEU A 389 -2.36 15.07 -16.25
CA LEU A 389 -3.03 16.35 -16.02
C LEU A 389 -2.60 17.45 -16.99
N SER A 390 -1.52 17.28 -17.75
CA SER A 390 -1.17 18.20 -18.84
C SER A 390 -2.22 18.23 -19.98
N LYS A 391 -3.18 17.30 -19.97
CA LYS A 391 -4.35 17.31 -20.86
C LYS A 391 -5.42 18.24 -20.30
N GLU A 392 -5.91 19.18 -21.11
CA GLU A 392 -6.83 20.26 -20.68
C GLU A 392 -8.06 19.76 -19.90
N ASP A 393 -8.70 18.68 -20.35
CA ASP A 393 -9.91 18.13 -19.71
C ASP A 393 -9.64 17.65 -18.26
N ASP A 394 -8.50 17.00 -18.04
CA ASP A 394 -8.11 16.42 -16.74
C ASP A 394 -7.65 17.52 -15.76
N PHE A 395 -7.08 18.62 -16.27
CA PHE A 395 -6.70 19.77 -15.46
C PHE A 395 -7.93 20.52 -14.95
N ASN A 396 -8.93 20.76 -15.80
CA ASN A 396 -10.16 21.44 -15.42
C ASN A 396 -10.95 20.65 -14.37
N ASP A 397 -11.08 19.32 -14.53
CA ASP A 397 -11.71 18.46 -13.51
C ASP A 397 -10.96 18.56 -12.17
N ARG A 398 -9.62 18.64 -12.19
CA ARG A 398 -8.85 18.85 -10.97
C ARG A 398 -9.14 20.19 -10.30
N ILE A 399 -9.23 21.28 -11.07
CA ILE A 399 -9.61 22.61 -10.54
C ILE A 399 -11.00 22.56 -9.91
N GLU A 400 -11.98 21.96 -10.59
CA GLU A 400 -13.35 21.86 -10.08
C GLU A 400 -13.44 21.06 -8.77
N ASN A 401 -12.65 19.98 -8.64
CA ASN A 401 -12.59 19.20 -7.41
C ASN A 401 -11.87 19.94 -6.26
N PHE A 402 -10.86 20.76 -6.57
CA PHE A 402 -10.24 21.65 -5.62
C PHE A 402 -11.09 22.91 -5.43
N ASP A 403 -12.18 22.80 -4.64
CA ASP A 403 -12.93 23.95 -4.13
C ASP A 403 -11.95 25.11 -3.85
N LEU A 404 -12.09 26.17 -4.64
CA LEU A 404 -11.23 27.34 -4.65
C LEU A 404 -11.42 28.14 -3.34
N ILE A 405 -11.02 27.57 -2.22
CA ILE A 405 -10.83 28.27 -0.96
C ILE A 405 -9.53 29.05 -1.10
N GLY A 406 -9.60 30.21 -1.77
CA GLY A 406 -8.51 31.20 -1.75
C GLY A 406 -8.33 32.06 -2.99
N LEU A 407 -8.77 31.62 -4.17
CA LEU A 407 -8.50 32.35 -5.43
C LEU A 407 -9.44 33.54 -5.71
N LYS A 408 -10.36 33.88 -4.79
CA LYS A 408 -11.28 35.03 -4.96
C LYS A 408 -10.91 36.29 -4.16
N ASN A 409 -9.87 36.28 -3.32
CA ASN A 409 -9.52 37.45 -2.48
C ASN A 409 -8.02 37.80 -2.52
N LEU A 410 -7.44 37.98 -3.70
CA LEU A 410 -6.27 38.82 -3.91
C LEU A 410 -6.45 39.72 -5.13
#